data_AF-O34320-F1
#
_entry.id   AF-O34320-F1
#
_cell.length_a   1.000
_cell.length_b   1.000
_cell.length_c   1.000
_cell.angle_alpha   90.00
_cell.angle_beta   90.00
_cell.angle_gamma   90.00
#
_symmetry.space_group_name_H-M   'P 1'
#
loop_
_entity.id
_entity.type
_entity.pdbx_description
1 polymer ?
#
loop_
_entity_poly.entity_id
_entity_poly.type
_entity_poly.pdbx_seq_one_letter_code
_entity_poly.pdbx_strand_id
1 'polypeptide(L)'
;MDEMVLLTQEWLNETYKGKSGYNSIEENGKTGWKTMYALTRALQLELGITQTSDSFGPTTLRKLKELGPISTSTNSKKNIVKIIQGALYCKGYGPGGLTGTFGQGTKEAIAEMQLHMGLSKTDGVVTPKVFKALLNMDSYILLNGASEKVRSIQQWLNNKYYNRENFYFMPCDGLYSRDTQKSLVYAIQYEEGLSDSIANGNFGPTTQRLIPVLRIGETDEKNSFIHLFQAALIFNGYNVPFDGVYSESVRSKVKAFQSFAKLQQSGTADFQTWASLLVSTGDPNRKGVACDSITQITSDRAESLKRAGYKIVGRYLTNAPGSTLNKKIQPGELETILKSGLNVFPIYQTYGGATNYFNKEQGKKDAFAAYKAAKEYGFKNNTVIYFAVDYDAYGNDLNNNIIPHFEGINEIMNGFLGSTYKIGIYAPRNVCTIVSKKGLAFASFVSGMSTGFSGNLGYPLPYNWAFDQISTITVGNGSGMIEIDNDICSGLDNGVNTINIVPSENKKFFDQIDVLYETAEKYAQMQSDLNNGVKKTQLANELVAQYLRKDDYKGWKWVPTAGQIDPIYREWAVKR
;
A
#
# COMPACT_ATOMS: atom_id res chain seq x y z
N MET A 1 -16.54 24.32 -12.15
CA MET A 1 -17.34 23.71 -13.23
C MET A 1 -16.74 24.19 -14.51
N ASP A 2 -16.48 23.31 -15.46
CA ASP A 2 -16.00 23.65 -16.80
C ASP A 2 -17.18 23.53 -17.77
N GLU A 3 -17.50 24.62 -18.47
CA GLU A 3 -18.66 24.70 -19.37
C GLU A 3 -18.52 23.77 -20.58
N MET A 4 -17.30 23.54 -21.07
CA MET A 4 -17.06 22.66 -22.21
C MET A 4 -17.10 21.18 -21.81
N VAL A 5 -16.72 20.87 -20.57
CA VAL A 5 -16.97 19.55 -19.97
C VAL A 5 -18.48 19.32 -19.79
N LEU A 6 -19.22 20.32 -19.31
CA LEU A 6 -20.68 20.22 -19.17
C LEU A 6 -21.34 19.96 -20.52
N LEU A 7 -20.99 20.76 -21.54
CA LEU A 7 -21.48 20.58 -22.91
C LEU A 7 -21.16 19.19 -23.47
N THR A 8 -20.00 18.64 -23.13
CA THR A 8 -19.62 17.27 -23.51
C THR A 8 -20.50 16.23 -22.83
N GLN A 9 -20.81 16.40 -21.54
CA GLN A 9 -21.67 15.50 -20.78
C GLN A 9 -23.10 15.51 -21.32
N GLU A 10 -23.66 16.70 -21.56
CA GLU A 10 -24.99 16.90 -22.15
C GLU A 10 -25.06 16.26 -23.54
N TRP A 11 -24.07 16.53 -24.39
CA TRP A 11 -24.00 15.93 -25.73
C TRP A 11 -23.96 14.39 -25.70
N LEU A 12 -23.17 13.81 -24.78
CA LEU A 12 -23.10 12.37 -24.61
C LEU A 12 -24.46 11.79 -24.21
N ASN A 13 -25.11 12.38 -23.21
CA ASN A 13 -26.42 11.94 -22.76
C ASN A 13 -27.45 12.09 -23.89
N GLU A 14 -27.53 13.24 -24.55
CA GLU A 14 -28.48 13.47 -25.65
C GLU A 14 -28.29 12.49 -26.81
N THR A 15 -27.04 12.25 -27.22
CA THR A 15 -26.72 11.46 -28.43
C THR A 15 -26.84 9.95 -28.23
N TYR A 16 -26.60 9.46 -27.01
CA TYR A 16 -26.52 8.02 -26.73
C TYR A 16 -27.57 7.51 -25.73
N LYS A 17 -28.44 8.38 -25.17
CA LYS A 17 -29.56 7.96 -24.32
C LYS A 17 -30.41 6.90 -25.02
N GLY A 18 -30.69 5.82 -24.30
CA GLY A 18 -31.48 4.69 -24.78
C GLY A 18 -30.72 3.71 -25.69
N LYS A 19 -29.48 4.00 -26.11
CA LYS A 19 -28.68 3.01 -26.85
C LYS A 19 -28.16 1.92 -25.91
N SER A 20 -28.37 0.66 -26.29
CA SER A 20 -27.81 -0.48 -25.57
C SER A 20 -26.29 -0.35 -25.42
N GLY A 21 -25.79 -0.43 -24.18
CA GLY A 21 -24.37 -0.25 -23.84
C GLY A 21 -24.00 1.15 -23.33
N TYR A 22 -24.85 2.16 -23.52
CA TYR A 22 -24.61 3.48 -22.94
C TYR A 22 -25.29 3.65 -21.57
N ASN A 23 -24.56 4.24 -20.62
CA ASN A 23 -25.07 4.61 -19.30
C ASN A 23 -25.05 6.13 -19.18
N SER A 24 -26.20 6.74 -18.88
CA SER A 24 -26.27 8.19 -18.66
C SER A 24 -25.41 8.60 -17.45
N ILE A 25 -24.80 9.77 -17.57
CA ILE A 25 -23.92 10.36 -16.56
C ILE A 25 -24.51 11.66 -16.01
N GLU A 26 -23.98 12.11 -14.88
CA GLU A 26 -24.34 13.41 -14.31
C GLU A 26 -23.73 14.55 -15.14
N GLU A 27 -24.53 15.56 -15.46
CA GLU A 27 -24.17 16.77 -16.20
C GLU A 27 -23.80 17.88 -15.20
N ASN A 28 -22.57 17.87 -14.69
CA ASN A 28 -22.12 18.77 -13.63
C ASN A 28 -20.86 19.58 -13.98
N GLY A 29 -20.38 19.47 -15.21
CA GLY A 29 -19.17 20.12 -15.73
C GLY A 29 -17.91 19.79 -14.93
N LYS A 30 -17.87 18.65 -14.25
CA LYS A 30 -16.67 18.14 -13.58
C LYS A 30 -16.10 16.97 -14.37
N THR A 31 -14.82 17.04 -14.71
CA THR A 31 -14.10 15.89 -15.26
C THR A 31 -14.05 14.76 -14.22
N GLY A 32 -13.96 13.51 -14.69
CA GLY A 32 -13.88 12.33 -13.83
C GLY A 32 -14.14 11.03 -14.57
N TRP A 33 -13.99 9.91 -13.83
CA TRP A 33 -14.10 8.57 -14.39
C TRP A 33 -15.44 8.32 -15.09
N LYS A 34 -16.56 8.78 -14.53
CA LYS A 34 -17.88 8.63 -15.17
C LYS A 34 -17.91 9.25 -16.57
N THR A 35 -17.35 10.45 -16.74
CA THR A 35 -17.25 11.12 -18.04
C THR A 35 -16.32 10.38 -19.00
N MET A 36 -15.15 9.92 -18.53
CA MET A 36 -14.21 9.13 -19.36
C MET A 36 -14.79 7.78 -19.81
N TYR A 37 -15.52 7.12 -18.92
CA TYR A 37 -16.22 5.87 -19.22
C TYR A 37 -17.32 6.08 -20.27
N ALA A 38 -18.09 7.17 -20.14
CA ALA A 38 -19.10 7.52 -21.14
C ALA A 38 -18.49 7.80 -22.52
N LEU A 39 -17.38 8.55 -22.58
CA LEU A 39 -16.64 8.79 -23.84
C LEU A 39 -16.09 7.48 -24.44
N THR A 40 -15.61 6.56 -23.60
CA THR A 40 -15.12 5.24 -24.03
C THR A 40 -16.24 4.37 -24.60
N ARG A 41 -17.38 4.30 -23.91
CA ARG A 41 -18.57 3.57 -24.40
C ARG A 41 -19.12 4.21 -25.68
N ALA A 42 -19.15 5.53 -25.77
CA ALA A 42 -19.54 6.24 -26.98
C ALA A 42 -18.64 5.87 -28.17
N LEU A 43 -17.31 5.86 -27.98
CA LEU A 43 -16.39 5.40 -29.02
C LEU A 43 -16.66 3.96 -29.43
N GLN A 44 -16.85 3.07 -28.45
CA GLN A 44 -17.16 1.66 -28.73
C GLN A 44 -18.42 1.51 -29.58
N LEU A 45 -19.50 2.24 -29.28
CA LEU A 45 -20.72 2.25 -30.09
C LEU A 45 -20.47 2.77 -31.50
N GLU A 46 -19.72 3.86 -31.66
CA GLU A 46 -19.37 4.42 -32.98
C GLU A 46 -18.48 3.47 -33.83
N LEU A 47 -17.72 2.60 -33.17
CA LEU A 47 -16.94 1.51 -33.77
C LEU A 47 -17.76 0.23 -34.00
N GLY A 48 -19.06 0.22 -33.65
CA GLY A 48 -19.96 -0.92 -33.84
C GLY A 48 -19.84 -2.03 -32.79
N ILE A 49 -19.25 -1.75 -31.63
CA ILE A 49 -19.18 -2.67 -30.50
C ILE A 49 -20.48 -2.57 -29.70
N THR A 50 -21.26 -3.65 -29.64
CA THR A 50 -22.58 -3.68 -28.98
C THR A 50 -22.51 -3.98 -27.48
N GLN A 51 -21.55 -4.83 -27.06
CA GLN A 51 -21.25 -5.08 -25.65
C GLN A 51 -20.12 -4.17 -25.19
N THR A 52 -20.48 -2.94 -24.84
CA THR A 52 -19.54 -1.92 -24.39
C THR A 52 -19.05 -2.17 -22.96
N SER A 53 -17.90 -1.60 -22.60
CA SER A 53 -17.35 -1.62 -21.24
C SER A 53 -16.71 -0.28 -20.87
N ASP A 54 -16.45 -0.08 -19.58
CA ASP A 54 -15.69 1.09 -19.08
C ASP A 54 -14.22 1.09 -19.56
N SER A 55 -13.73 -0.02 -20.11
CA SER A 55 -12.33 -0.23 -20.45
C SER A 55 -12.04 -0.02 -21.94
N PHE A 56 -10.97 0.72 -22.24
CA PHE A 56 -10.36 0.75 -23.57
C PHE A 56 -9.51 -0.51 -23.80
N GLY A 57 -10.21 -1.62 -24.07
CA GLY A 57 -9.62 -2.96 -24.25
C GLY A 57 -9.10 -3.27 -25.66
N PRO A 58 -8.61 -4.51 -25.88
CA PRO A 58 -8.05 -4.96 -27.15
C PRO A 58 -9.00 -4.83 -28.33
N THR A 59 -10.30 -5.11 -28.14
CA THR A 59 -11.31 -5.01 -29.20
C THR A 59 -11.48 -3.57 -29.69
N THR A 60 -11.57 -2.61 -28.76
CA THR A 60 -11.66 -1.17 -29.10
C THR A 60 -10.41 -0.72 -29.85
N LEU A 61 -9.21 -1.13 -29.39
CA LEU A 61 -7.97 -0.78 -30.04
C LEU A 61 -7.85 -1.36 -31.46
N ARG A 62 -8.22 -2.64 -31.65
CA ARG A 62 -8.25 -3.27 -32.98
C ARG A 62 -9.19 -2.54 -33.93
N LYS A 63 -10.42 -2.24 -33.49
CA LYS A 63 -11.41 -1.51 -34.29
C LYS A 63 -10.93 -0.08 -34.63
N LEU A 64 -10.20 0.56 -33.73
CA LEU A 64 -9.61 1.86 -34.01
C LEU A 64 -8.41 1.79 -34.96
N LYS A 65 -7.61 0.71 -34.90
CA LYS A 65 -6.56 0.42 -35.91
C LYS A 65 -7.18 0.24 -37.30
N GLU A 66 -8.33 -0.44 -37.41
CA GLU A 66 -9.10 -0.60 -38.67
C GLU A 66 -9.59 0.76 -39.22
N LEU A 67 -9.96 1.70 -38.34
CA LEU A 67 -10.37 3.05 -38.73
C LEU A 67 -9.19 3.91 -39.25
N GLY A 68 -7.99 3.69 -38.71
CA GLY A 68 -6.79 4.45 -39.05
C GLY A 68 -6.66 5.80 -38.32
N PRO A 69 -5.55 6.54 -38.57
CA PRO A 69 -5.29 7.82 -37.90
C PRO A 69 -6.27 8.92 -38.31
N ILE A 70 -6.65 9.75 -37.34
CA ILE A 70 -7.58 10.88 -37.55
C ILE A 70 -6.79 12.19 -37.54
N SER A 71 -7.01 13.01 -38.58
CA SER A 71 -6.37 14.31 -38.76
C SER A 71 -7.31 15.28 -39.48
N THR A 72 -6.81 16.48 -39.79
CA THR A 72 -7.52 17.44 -40.64
C THR A 72 -7.76 16.94 -42.07
N SER A 73 -6.98 15.97 -42.57
CA SER A 73 -7.10 15.45 -43.95
C SER A 73 -7.88 14.16 -44.06
N THR A 74 -7.84 13.28 -43.05
CA THR A 74 -8.63 12.04 -43.05
C THR A 74 -10.03 12.27 -42.50
N ASN A 75 -10.15 13.19 -41.52
CA ASN A 75 -11.34 13.38 -40.71
C ASN A 75 -11.87 12.02 -40.16
N SER A 76 -13.02 12.00 -39.52
CA SER A 76 -13.70 10.75 -39.17
C SER A 76 -15.21 11.00 -39.09
N LYS A 77 -15.95 10.05 -38.53
CA LYS A 77 -17.36 10.28 -38.18
C LYS A 77 -17.46 11.47 -37.22
N LYS A 78 -18.47 12.33 -37.42
CA LYS A 78 -18.72 13.53 -36.61
C LYS A 78 -18.70 13.24 -35.10
N ASN A 79 -19.33 12.14 -34.69
CA ASN A 79 -19.37 11.74 -33.28
C ASN A 79 -18.02 11.29 -32.73
N ILE A 80 -17.17 10.62 -33.53
CA ILE A 80 -15.81 10.25 -33.12
C ILE A 80 -14.96 11.50 -32.89
N VAL A 81 -15.09 12.52 -33.76
CA VAL A 81 -14.41 13.79 -33.57
C VAL A 81 -14.91 14.52 -32.32
N LYS A 82 -16.22 14.52 -32.05
CA LYS A 82 -16.77 15.07 -30.80
C LYS A 82 -16.23 14.33 -29.57
N ILE A 83 -16.03 13.01 -29.63
CA ILE A 83 -15.39 12.26 -28.54
C ILE A 83 -13.96 12.75 -28.31
N ILE A 84 -13.17 12.97 -29.37
CA ILE A 84 -11.81 13.51 -29.26
C ILE A 84 -11.85 14.91 -28.61
N GLN A 85 -12.71 15.79 -29.10
CA GLN A 85 -12.84 17.17 -28.61
C GLN A 85 -13.29 17.20 -27.15
N GLY A 86 -14.29 16.41 -26.78
CA GLY A 86 -14.76 16.29 -25.41
C GLY A 86 -13.69 15.73 -24.47
N ALA A 87 -12.92 14.74 -24.93
CA ALA A 87 -11.78 14.21 -24.19
C ALA A 87 -10.68 15.24 -23.98
N LEU A 88 -10.35 16.05 -25.00
CA LEU A 88 -9.38 17.15 -24.89
C LEU A 88 -9.78 18.14 -23.79
N TYR A 89 -11.04 18.59 -23.77
CA TYR A 89 -11.54 19.46 -22.70
C TYR A 89 -11.41 18.82 -21.32
N CYS A 90 -11.77 17.54 -21.19
CA CYS A 90 -11.63 16.83 -19.93
C CYS A 90 -10.17 16.68 -19.47
N LYS A 91 -9.21 16.77 -20.39
CA LYS A 91 -7.77 16.75 -20.13
C LYS A 91 -7.13 18.14 -20.05
N GLY A 92 -7.93 19.21 -20.19
CA GLY A 92 -7.46 20.60 -20.08
C GLY A 92 -6.91 21.21 -21.36
N TYR A 93 -7.12 20.58 -22.53
CA TYR A 93 -6.71 21.11 -23.83
C TYR A 93 -7.93 21.67 -24.57
N GLY A 94 -7.82 22.87 -25.15
CA GLY A 94 -8.93 23.56 -25.82
C GLY A 94 -8.99 23.32 -27.33
N PRO A 95 -9.84 22.40 -27.85
CA PRO A 95 -9.94 22.13 -29.29
C PRO A 95 -10.68 23.19 -30.13
N GLY A 96 -11.12 24.30 -29.51
CA GLY A 96 -11.90 25.35 -30.17
C GLY A 96 -13.41 25.08 -30.29
N GLY A 97 -13.91 23.97 -29.73
CA GLY A 97 -15.35 23.67 -29.63
C GLY A 97 -15.68 22.18 -29.78
N LEU A 98 -16.93 21.81 -29.48
CA LEU A 98 -17.48 20.46 -29.68
C LEU A 98 -18.21 20.35 -31.04
N THR A 99 -17.50 20.67 -32.12
CA THR A 99 -18.09 20.87 -33.46
C THR A 99 -18.35 19.56 -34.20
N GLY A 100 -17.57 18.52 -33.91
CA GLY A 100 -17.53 17.28 -34.67
C GLY A 100 -16.81 17.38 -36.02
N THR A 101 -16.08 18.47 -36.26
CA THR A 101 -15.17 18.63 -37.40
C THR A 101 -13.74 18.71 -36.88
N PHE A 102 -12.83 17.88 -37.41
CA PHE A 102 -11.43 17.90 -37.00
C PHE A 102 -10.73 19.11 -37.64
N GLY A 103 -10.92 20.27 -37.03
CA GLY A 103 -10.37 21.55 -37.49
C GLY A 103 -9.00 21.86 -36.90
N GLN A 104 -8.50 23.06 -37.22
CA GLN A 104 -7.18 23.52 -36.78
C GLN A 104 -7.03 23.56 -35.26
N GLY A 105 -8.02 24.06 -34.52
CA GLY A 105 -7.97 24.07 -33.04
C GLY A 105 -7.88 22.67 -32.42
N THR A 106 -8.54 21.67 -33.02
CA THR A 106 -8.43 20.27 -32.56
C THR A 106 -7.03 19.71 -32.86
N LYS A 107 -6.46 20.02 -34.03
CA LYS A 107 -5.08 19.63 -34.37
C LYS A 107 -4.07 20.25 -33.41
N GLU A 108 -4.19 21.54 -33.10
CA GLU A 108 -3.31 22.27 -32.18
C GLU A 108 -3.38 21.71 -30.76
N ALA A 109 -4.59 21.46 -30.24
CA ALA A 109 -4.79 20.86 -28.93
C ALA A 109 -4.17 19.44 -28.82
N ILE A 110 -4.25 18.63 -29.90
CA ILE A 110 -3.56 17.33 -29.94
C ILE A 110 -2.04 17.50 -30.02
N ALA A 111 -1.55 18.45 -30.83
CA ALA A 111 -0.12 18.72 -30.94
C ALA A 111 0.48 19.18 -29.60
N GLU A 112 -0.25 20.01 -28.85
CA GLU A 112 0.11 20.43 -27.50
C GLU A 112 0.15 19.24 -26.53
N MET A 113 -0.86 18.37 -26.57
CA MET A 113 -0.88 17.13 -25.78
C MET A 113 0.28 16.18 -26.15
N GLN A 114 0.59 16.03 -27.44
CA GLN A 114 1.74 15.24 -27.91
C GLN A 114 3.07 15.83 -27.42
N LEU A 115 3.21 17.15 -27.41
CA LEU A 115 4.38 17.84 -26.84
C LEU A 115 4.50 17.54 -25.34
N HIS A 116 3.40 17.66 -24.61
CA HIS A 116 3.32 17.38 -23.19
C HIS A 116 3.60 15.92 -22.83
N MET A 117 3.23 14.97 -23.70
CA MET A 117 3.63 13.56 -23.63
C MET A 117 5.12 13.31 -23.88
N GLY A 118 5.85 14.29 -24.41
CA GLY A 118 7.28 14.21 -24.73
C GLY A 118 7.60 13.83 -26.17
N LEU A 119 6.61 13.72 -27.06
CA LEU A 119 6.82 13.21 -28.41
C LEU A 119 7.60 14.19 -29.27
N SER A 120 8.59 13.68 -29.99
CA SER A 120 9.32 14.40 -31.03
C SER A 120 8.46 14.77 -32.24
N LYS A 121 7.40 14.00 -32.51
CA LYS A 121 6.43 14.26 -33.58
C LYS A 121 5.13 14.79 -32.98
N THR A 122 4.92 16.10 -33.08
CA THR A 122 3.75 16.83 -32.59
C THR A 122 2.86 17.30 -33.73
N ASP A 123 2.47 16.37 -34.61
CA ASP A 123 1.76 16.66 -35.86
C ASP A 123 0.25 16.89 -35.72
N GLY A 124 -0.30 16.72 -34.51
CA GLY A 124 -1.73 16.82 -34.22
C GLY A 124 -2.55 15.64 -34.74
N VAL A 125 -1.91 14.52 -35.15
CA VAL A 125 -2.59 13.33 -35.65
C VAL A 125 -2.95 12.39 -34.50
N VAL A 126 -4.23 12.00 -34.44
CA VAL A 126 -4.74 11.06 -33.44
C VAL A 126 -4.54 9.63 -33.95
N THR A 127 -3.42 9.02 -33.56
CA THR A 127 -3.18 7.58 -33.74
C THR A 127 -3.99 6.77 -32.72
N PRO A 128 -4.16 5.44 -32.92
CA PRO A 128 -4.89 4.62 -31.96
C PRO A 128 -4.37 4.68 -30.52
N LYS A 129 -3.05 4.87 -30.33
CA LYS A 129 -2.45 5.03 -28.99
C LYS A 129 -2.70 6.41 -28.39
N VAL A 130 -2.65 7.47 -29.20
CA VAL A 130 -3.01 8.83 -28.75
C VAL A 130 -4.49 8.87 -28.35
N PHE A 131 -5.37 8.21 -29.12
CA PHE A 131 -6.78 8.10 -28.75
C PHE A 131 -6.96 7.36 -27.42
N LYS A 132 -6.25 6.25 -27.21
CA LYS A 132 -6.30 5.55 -25.94
C LYS A 132 -5.86 6.43 -24.77
N ALA A 133 -4.82 7.25 -24.96
CA ALA A 133 -4.35 8.24 -23.98
C ALA A 133 -5.32 9.42 -23.75
N LEU A 134 -6.16 9.75 -24.74
CA LEU A 134 -7.24 10.72 -24.57
C LEU A 134 -8.34 10.22 -23.63
N LEU A 135 -8.65 8.92 -23.67
CA LEU A 135 -9.78 8.33 -22.95
C LEU A 135 -9.39 7.72 -21.60
N ASN A 136 -8.47 8.37 -20.90
CA ASN A 136 -8.06 8.01 -19.54
C ASN A 136 -7.84 9.26 -18.69
N MET A 137 -7.58 9.06 -17.39
CA MET A 137 -7.37 10.14 -16.41
C MET A 137 -5.90 10.58 -16.28
N ASP A 138 -5.00 10.09 -17.14
CA ASP A 138 -3.57 10.41 -17.03
C ASP A 138 -3.33 11.89 -17.28
N SER A 139 -2.54 12.54 -16.43
CA SER A 139 -2.07 13.90 -16.68
C SER A 139 -0.78 13.88 -17.50
N TYR A 140 -0.74 14.72 -18.52
CA TYR A 140 0.46 14.95 -19.34
C TYR A 140 1.12 16.30 -19.01
N ILE A 141 0.66 17.00 -17.98
CA ILE A 141 1.28 18.22 -17.43
C ILE A 141 1.84 17.94 -16.04
N LEU A 142 2.87 18.69 -15.61
CA LEU A 142 3.43 18.56 -14.28
C LEU A 142 2.35 18.88 -13.22
N LEU A 143 2.18 17.98 -12.26
CA LEU A 143 1.29 18.25 -11.12
C LEU A 143 1.98 19.08 -10.05
N ASN A 144 1.20 19.85 -9.29
CA ASN A 144 1.74 20.67 -8.22
C ASN A 144 2.50 19.80 -7.19
N GLY A 145 3.73 20.19 -6.86
CA GLY A 145 4.62 19.47 -5.95
C GLY A 145 5.27 18.20 -6.53
N ALA A 146 5.01 17.86 -7.80
CA ALA A 146 5.65 16.75 -8.48
C ALA A 146 7.04 17.11 -9.00
N SER A 147 7.80 16.11 -9.49
CA SER A 147 9.19 16.29 -9.91
C SER A 147 9.31 16.52 -11.41
N GLU A 148 9.86 17.68 -11.79
CA GLU A 148 10.26 17.98 -13.18
C GLU A 148 11.23 16.94 -13.73
N LYS A 149 12.15 16.43 -12.90
CA LYS A 149 13.09 15.39 -13.32
C LYS A 149 12.36 14.09 -13.64
N VAL A 150 11.41 13.68 -12.81
CA VAL A 150 10.56 12.50 -13.08
C VAL A 150 9.74 12.71 -14.36
N ARG A 151 9.14 13.89 -14.53
CA ARG A 151 8.41 14.25 -15.76
C ARG A 151 9.28 14.12 -17.01
N SER A 152 10.50 14.65 -16.98
CA SER A 152 11.42 14.57 -18.13
C SER A 152 11.74 13.11 -18.52
N ILE A 153 11.82 12.21 -17.54
CA ILE A 153 12.07 10.78 -17.78
C ILE A 153 10.81 10.09 -18.30
N GLN A 154 9.62 10.42 -17.77
CA GLN A 154 8.34 9.93 -18.30
C GLN A 154 8.18 10.32 -19.78
N GLN A 155 8.50 11.57 -20.12
CA GLN A 155 8.49 12.07 -21.51
C GLN A 155 9.51 11.32 -22.39
N TRP A 156 10.73 11.10 -21.89
CA TRP A 156 11.74 10.32 -22.60
C TRP A 156 11.28 8.87 -22.85
N LEU A 157 10.71 8.20 -21.85
CA LEU A 157 10.16 6.84 -21.97
C LEU A 157 9.05 6.79 -23.02
N ASN A 158 8.09 7.71 -22.96
CA ASN A 158 7.03 7.84 -23.95
C ASN A 158 7.61 8.02 -25.36
N ASN A 159 8.51 8.97 -25.58
CA ASN A 159 9.07 9.26 -26.90
C ASN A 159 9.93 8.11 -27.46
N LYS A 160 10.69 7.41 -26.61
CA LYS A 160 11.59 6.36 -27.07
C LYS A 160 10.83 5.08 -27.45
N TYR A 161 9.81 4.70 -26.66
CA TYR A 161 9.18 3.38 -26.79
C TYR A 161 7.78 3.38 -27.39
N TYR A 162 7.15 4.53 -27.72
CA TYR A 162 5.77 4.54 -28.21
C TYR A 162 5.50 3.72 -29.48
N ASN A 163 6.53 3.44 -30.28
CA ASN A 163 6.40 2.59 -31.48
C ASN A 163 6.31 1.09 -31.17
N ARG A 164 6.74 0.64 -29.99
CA ARG A 164 6.59 -0.76 -29.54
C ARG A 164 5.13 -1.09 -29.31
N GLU A 165 4.59 -2.12 -29.96
CA GLU A 165 3.16 -2.40 -29.97
C GLU A 165 2.51 -2.37 -28.57
N ASN A 166 3.16 -2.99 -27.58
CA ASN A 166 2.62 -3.13 -26.24
C ASN A 166 3.02 -2.02 -25.24
N PHE A 167 3.80 -1.03 -25.68
CA PHE A 167 4.08 0.17 -24.90
C PHE A 167 3.01 1.23 -25.14
N TYR A 168 2.30 1.65 -24.08
CA TYR A 168 1.29 2.71 -24.14
C TYR A 168 1.80 3.95 -23.40
N PHE A 169 1.29 5.13 -23.77
CA PHE A 169 1.66 6.38 -23.12
C PHE A 169 1.29 6.33 -21.64
N MET A 170 2.27 6.55 -20.77
CA MET A 170 2.05 6.77 -19.33
C MET A 170 1.89 8.26 -19.03
N PRO A 171 1.37 8.64 -17.85
CA PRO A 171 1.37 10.03 -17.40
C PRO A 171 2.76 10.67 -17.52
N CYS A 172 2.78 11.97 -17.77
CA CYS A 172 3.97 12.82 -17.64
C CYS A 172 3.83 13.76 -16.43
N ASP A 173 3.14 13.31 -15.39
CA ASP A 173 2.73 14.14 -14.26
C ASP A 173 3.83 14.49 -13.25
N GLY A 174 5.02 13.92 -13.41
CA GLY A 174 6.14 14.07 -12.47
C GLY A 174 6.03 13.21 -11.22
N LEU A 175 5.09 12.27 -11.17
CA LEU A 175 4.91 11.32 -10.07
C LEU A 175 5.36 9.92 -10.49
N TYR A 176 6.11 9.25 -9.62
CA TYR A 176 6.39 7.83 -9.83
C TYR A 176 5.12 7.03 -9.52
N SER A 177 4.45 6.57 -10.56
CA SER A 177 3.18 5.85 -10.49
C SER A 177 3.34 4.39 -10.91
N ARG A 178 2.32 3.57 -10.65
CA ARG A 178 2.24 2.19 -11.15
C ARG A 178 2.47 2.10 -12.65
N ASP A 179 1.87 3.00 -13.43
CA ASP A 179 2.02 2.99 -14.89
C ASP A 179 3.42 3.42 -15.31
N THR A 180 4.02 4.37 -14.58
CA THR A 180 5.43 4.73 -14.78
C THR A 180 6.34 3.53 -14.52
N GLN A 181 6.10 2.79 -13.43
CA GLN A 181 6.85 1.60 -13.10
C GLN A 181 6.69 0.49 -14.15
N LYS A 182 5.45 0.23 -14.58
CA LYS A 182 5.18 -0.78 -15.61
C LYS A 182 5.87 -0.44 -16.92
N SER A 183 5.83 0.83 -17.33
CA SER A 183 6.52 1.30 -18.54
C SER A 183 8.03 1.22 -18.42
N LEU A 184 8.62 1.50 -17.25
CA LEU A 184 10.05 1.28 -17.02
C LEU A 184 10.42 -0.20 -17.23
N VAL A 185 9.62 -1.14 -16.72
CA VAL A 185 9.87 -2.57 -16.91
C VAL A 185 9.69 -3.00 -18.37
N TYR A 186 8.69 -2.48 -19.08
CA TYR A 186 8.57 -2.70 -20.52
C TYR A 186 9.81 -2.20 -21.28
N ALA A 187 10.30 -1.01 -20.96
CA ALA A 187 11.49 -0.45 -21.58
C ALA A 187 12.71 -1.34 -21.35
N ILE A 188 12.94 -1.81 -20.12
CA ILE A 188 13.99 -2.79 -19.78
C ILE A 188 13.85 -4.04 -20.65
N GLN A 189 12.65 -4.62 -20.71
CA GLN A 189 12.38 -5.82 -21.51
C GLN A 189 12.69 -5.63 -23.00
N TYR A 190 12.43 -4.44 -23.56
CA TYR A 190 12.77 -4.16 -24.94
C TYR A 190 14.28 -3.99 -25.15
N GLU A 191 14.99 -3.38 -24.21
CA GLU A 191 16.47 -3.29 -24.25
C GLU A 191 17.13 -4.66 -24.02
N GLU A 192 16.48 -5.58 -23.31
CA GLU A 192 16.86 -7.01 -23.22
C GLU A 192 16.65 -7.77 -24.54
N GLY A 193 16.02 -7.15 -25.54
CA GLY A 193 15.74 -7.75 -26.85
C GLY A 193 14.44 -8.56 -26.90
N LEU A 194 13.56 -8.44 -25.90
CA LEU A 194 12.28 -9.15 -25.93
C LEU A 194 11.34 -8.55 -26.99
N SER A 195 10.63 -9.42 -27.70
CA SER A 195 9.57 -9.01 -28.63
C SER A 195 8.35 -8.47 -27.88
N ASP A 196 7.48 -7.72 -28.57
CA ASP A 196 6.21 -7.29 -28.00
C ASP A 196 5.35 -8.47 -27.50
N SER A 197 5.42 -9.65 -28.14
CA SER A 197 4.69 -10.84 -27.71
C SER A 197 5.20 -11.46 -26.41
N ILE A 198 6.42 -11.14 -25.98
CA ILE A 198 7.04 -11.68 -24.76
C ILE A 198 7.04 -10.63 -23.64
N ALA A 199 7.32 -9.37 -23.97
CA ALA A 199 7.32 -8.28 -23.01
C ALA A 199 5.93 -8.10 -22.38
N ASN A 200 5.89 -8.02 -21.05
CA ASN A 200 4.65 -7.99 -20.26
C ASN A 200 4.63 -6.93 -19.16
N GLY A 201 5.72 -6.17 -18.99
CA GLY A 201 5.85 -5.13 -17.96
C GLY A 201 5.98 -5.67 -16.53
N ASN A 202 6.21 -6.97 -16.36
CA ASN A 202 6.46 -7.60 -15.06
C ASN A 202 7.94 -7.98 -14.92
N PHE A 203 8.54 -7.71 -13.76
CA PHE A 203 9.94 -8.09 -13.46
C PHE A 203 10.03 -9.59 -13.09
N GLY A 204 9.66 -10.45 -14.05
CA GLY A 204 9.60 -11.90 -13.90
C GLY A 204 10.90 -12.62 -14.27
N PRO A 205 10.93 -13.97 -14.23
CA PRO A 205 12.15 -14.77 -14.38
C PRO A 205 12.99 -14.46 -15.63
N THR A 206 12.36 -14.18 -16.78
CA THR A 206 13.09 -13.82 -18.00
C THR A 206 13.86 -12.51 -17.84
N THR A 207 13.19 -11.47 -17.34
CA THR A 207 13.81 -10.15 -17.10
C THR A 207 14.87 -10.26 -16.01
N GLN A 208 14.60 -10.99 -14.93
CA GLN A 208 15.58 -11.23 -13.87
C GLN A 208 16.87 -11.90 -14.39
N ARG A 209 16.76 -12.81 -15.37
CA ARG A 209 17.91 -13.49 -15.97
C ARG A 209 18.69 -12.60 -16.95
N LEU A 210 18.01 -11.69 -17.65
CA LEU A 210 18.61 -10.89 -18.73
C LEU A 210 19.10 -9.51 -18.26
N ILE A 211 18.66 -9.03 -17.10
CA ILE A 211 19.07 -7.72 -16.58
C ILE A 211 20.61 -7.65 -16.42
N PRO A 212 21.27 -6.62 -16.98
CA PRO A 212 22.72 -6.55 -16.99
C PRO A 212 23.28 -6.05 -15.66
N VAL A 213 24.57 -6.34 -15.43
CA VAL A 213 25.36 -5.68 -14.38
C VAL A 213 26.01 -4.44 -14.94
N LEU A 214 25.70 -3.26 -14.39
CA LEU A 214 26.31 -1.99 -14.83
C LEU A 214 27.39 -1.49 -13.85
N ARG A 215 28.46 -0.91 -14.40
CA ARG A 215 29.66 -0.49 -13.65
C ARG A 215 30.13 0.91 -14.04
N ILE A 216 30.94 1.49 -13.16
CA ILE A 216 31.55 2.80 -13.40
C ILE A 216 32.32 2.84 -14.73
N GLY A 217 32.11 3.93 -15.48
CA GLY A 217 32.75 4.18 -16.77
C GLY A 217 31.97 3.65 -17.98
N GLU A 218 30.94 2.82 -17.77
CA GLU A 218 30.08 2.38 -18.86
C GLU A 218 29.17 3.52 -19.33
N THR A 219 28.83 3.49 -20.62
CA THR A 219 27.90 4.43 -21.29
C THR A 219 26.87 3.66 -22.10
N ASP A 220 25.71 4.26 -22.31
CA ASP A 220 24.74 3.72 -23.25
C ASP A 220 25.32 3.74 -24.67
N GLU A 221 25.31 2.57 -25.33
CA GLU A 221 25.75 2.42 -26.72
C GLU A 221 24.56 2.03 -27.62
N LYS A 222 24.36 0.73 -27.82
CA LYS A 222 23.25 0.18 -28.63
C LYS A 222 21.94 0.07 -27.87
N ASN A 223 22.03 0.03 -26.54
CA ASN A 223 20.91 -0.07 -25.62
C ASN A 223 20.85 1.16 -24.72
N SER A 224 19.84 1.21 -23.84
CA SER A 224 19.68 2.32 -22.88
C SER A 224 19.61 1.88 -21.42
N PHE A 225 20.34 0.82 -21.05
CA PHE A 225 20.29 0.29 -19.70
C PHE A 225 20.74 1.29 -18.64
N ILE A 226 21.69 2.18 -18.93
CA ILE A 226 22.16 3.16 -17.97
C ILE A 226 21.12 4.25 -17.78
N HIS A 227 20.50 4.79 -18.84
CA HIS A 227 19.35 5.67 -18.67
C HIS A 227 18.23 4.99 -17.87
N LEU A 228 17.89 3.73 -18.17
CA LEU A 228 16.84 3.01 -17.43
C LEU A 228 17.19 2.79 -15.96
N PHE A 229 18.46 2.56 -15.65
CA PHE A 229 18.93 2.44 -14.27
C PHE A 229 18.93 3.79 -13.53
N GLN A 230 19.38 4.86 -14.20
CA GLN A 230 19.29 6.23 -13.70
C GLN A 230 17.83 6.61 -13.42
N ALA A 231 16.90 6.23 -14.30
CA ALA A 231 15.46 6.40 -14.08
C ALA A 231 15.00 5.67 -12.81
N ALA A 232 15.37 4.39 -12.66
CA ALA A 232 15.01 3.60 -11.48
C ALA A 232 15.52 4.23 -10.18
N LEU A 233 16.76 4.76 -10.15
CA LEU A 233 17.32 5.49 -9.02
C LEU A 233 16.53 6.78 -8.72
N ILE A 234 16.28 7.60 -9.74
CA ILE A 234 15.58 8.89 -9.59
C ILE A 234 14.15 8.67 -9.09
N PHE A 235 13.43 7.69 -9.63
CA PHE A 235 12.09 7.31 -9.19
C PHE A 235 12.06 6.85 -7.73
N ASN A 236 13.16 6.26 -7.24
CA ASN A 236 13.33 5.87 -5.84
C ASN A 236 13.97 6.97 -4.96
N GLY A 237 14.03 8.22 -5.43
CA GLY A 237 14.48 9.37 -4.65
C GLY A 237 16.00 9.60 -4.64
N TYR A 238 16.76 8.88 -5.45
CA TYR A 238 18.21 9.04 -5.56
C TYR A 238 18.55 9.92 -6.77
N ASN A 239 18.76 11.21 -6.52
CA ASN A 239 19.10 12.16 -7.57
C ASN A 239 20.47 11.85 -8.19
N VAL A 240 20.48 11.54 -9.48
CA VAL A 240 21.66 11.31 -10.33
C VAL A 240 21.49 12.05 -11.67
N PRO A 241 22.58 12.29 -12.41
CA PRO A 241 22.47 12.67 -13.82
C PRO A 241 21.60 11.68 -14.60
N PHE A 242 20.95 12.18 -15.64
CA PHE A 242 20.17 11.36 -16.59
C PHE A 242 20.77 11.59 -17.97
N ASP A 243 21.94 11.01 -18.17
CA ASP A 243 22.87 11.28 -19.29
C ASP A 243 23.39 9.99 -19.95
N GLY A 244 22.97 8.82 -19.47
CA GLY A 244 23.42 7.54 -20.00
C GLY A 244 24.86 7.20 -19.65
N VAL A 245 25.47 7.85 -18.65
CA VAL A 245 26.83 7.57 -18.17
C VAL A 245 26.79 7.03 -16.73
N TYR A 246 27.37 5.86 -16.49
CA TYR A 246 27.56 5.35 -15.14
C TYR A 246 28.76 6.03 -14.49
N SER A 247 28.55 7.26 -14.05
CA SER A 247 29.58 8.11 -13.44
C SER A 247 29.87 7.74 -11.98
N GLU A 248 30.91 8.34 -11.40
CA GLU A 248 31.18 8.26 -9.95
C GLU A 248 29.98 8.75 -9.11
N SER A 249 29.26 9.75 -9.60
CA SER A 249 28.03 10.25 -8.95
C SER A 249 26.97 9.16 -8.87
N VAL A 250 26.76 8.41 -9.96
CA VAL A 250 25.85 7.25 -9.99
C VAL A 250 26.34 6.18 -9.01
N ARG A 251 27.62 5.78 -9.07
CA ARG A 251 28.21 4.79 -8.16
C ARG A 251 27.99 5.15 -6.68
N SER A 252 28.20 6.41 -6.32
CA SER A 252 28.00 6.91 -4.95
C SER A 252 26.54 6.78 -4.50
N LYS A 253 25.58 7.18 -5.35
CA LYS A 253 24.15 7.02 -5.06
C LYS A 253 23.71 5.56 -5.00
N VAL A 254 24.30 4.69 -5.82
CA VAL A 254 24.08 3.25 -5.76
C VAL A 254 24.54 2.68 -4.42
N LYS A 255 25.73 3.04 -3.94
CA LYS A 255 26.19 2.62 -2.59
C LYS A 255 25.26 3.13 -1.49
N ALA A 256 24.77 4.36 -1.60
CA ALA A 256 23.82 4.91 -0.64
C ALA A 256 22.48 4.13 -0.64
N PHE A 257 21.96 3.78 -1.82
CA PHE A 257 20.78 2.93 -1.95
C PHE A 257 21.03 1.51 -1.42
N GLN A 258 22.14 0.89 -1.79
CA GLN A 258 22.52 -0.44 -1.32
C GLN A 258 22.62 -0.48 0.21
N SER A 259 23.27 0.51 0.82
CA SER A 259 23.34 0.65 2.28
C SER A 259 21.95 0.78 2.90
N PHE A 260 21.09 1.65 2.32
CA PHE A 260 19.73 1.86 2.79
C PHE A 260 18.88 0.59 2.70
N ALA A 261 18.95 -0.16 1.60
CA ALA A 261 18.23 -1.42 1.37
C ALA A 261 18.93 -2.65 1.98
N LYS A 262 20.03 -2.45 2.71
CA LYS A 262 20.83 -3.50 3.39
C LYS A 262 21.48 -4.52 2.43
N LEU A 263 21.75 -4.10 1.20
CA LEU A 263 22.49 -4.86 0.20
C LEU A 263 24.01 -4.74 0.41
N GLN A 264 24.78 -5.60 -0.27
CA GLN A 264 26.22 -5.40 -0.37
C GLN A 264 26.52 -4.09 -1.11
N GLN A 265 27.39 -3.26 -0.55
CA GLN A 265 27.70 -1.92 -1.09
C GLN A 265 28.75 -1.97 -2.22
N SER A 266 28.47 -2.77 -3.26
CA SER A 266 29.34 -2.95 -4.43
C SER A 266 29.52 -1.66 -5.24
N GLY A 267 28.53 -0.77 -5.22
CA GLY A 267 28.45 0.39 -6.11
C GLY A 267 28.16 0.03 -7.58
N THR A 268 27.88 -1.24 -7.87
CA THR A 268 27.48 -1.72 -9.20
C THR A 268 25.97 -1.91 -9.25
N ALA A 269 25.35 -1.72 -10.41
CA ALA A 269 23.95 -2.09 -10.63
C ALA A 269 23.85 -3.60 -10.87
N ASP A 270 24.04 -4.39 -9.82
CA ASP A 270 23.86 -5.84 -9.85
C ASP A 270 22.37 -6.22 -9.78
N PHE A 271 22.08 -7.51 -9.96
CA PHE A 271 20.71 -8.05 -9.94
C PHE A 271 19.92 -7.62 -8.69
N GLN A 272 20.50 -7.75 -7.50
CA GLN A 272 19.80 -7.40 -6.26
C GLN A 272 19.52 -5.90 -6.16
N THR A 273 20.43 -5.06 -6.67
CA THR A 273 20.24 -3.61 -6.76
C THR A 273 19.09 -3.26 -7.71
N TRP A 274 19.08 -3.84 -8.91
CA TRP A 274 17.98 -3.69 -9.87
C TRP A 274 16.65 -4.15 -9.29
N ALA A 275 16.60 -5.37 -8.77
CA ALA A 275 15.38 -5.96 -8.22
C ALA A 275 14.80 -5.08 -7.11
N SER A 276 15.63 -4.59 -6.20
CA SER A 276 15.19 -3.74 -5.07
C SER A 276 14.64 -2.39 -5.50
N LEU A 277 15.04 -1.88 -6.69
CA LEU A 277 14.49 -0.66 -7.28
C LEU A 277 13.20 -0.90 -8.07
N LEU A 278 12.99 -2.12 -8.59
CA LEU A 278 11.93 -2.41 -9.57
C LEU A 278 10.75 -3.23 -9.03
N VAL A 279 10.93 -4.01 -7.98
CA VAL A 279 9.86 -4.83 -7.41
C VAL A 279 9.91 -4.80 -5.89
N SER A 280 8.74 -4.87 -5.26
CA SER A 280 8.63 -4.68 -3.82
C SER A 280 9.37 -5.72 -2.99
N THR A 281 9.52 -6.94 -3.50
CA THR A 281 10.30 -8.02 -2.89
C THR A 281 11.82 -7.82 -2.97
N GLY A 282 12.29 -6.95 -3.87
CA GLY A 282 13.67 -7.05 -4.35
C GLY A 282 13.96 -8.44 -4.91
N ASP A 283 15.12 -8.99 -4.55
CA ASP A 283 15.45 -10.40 -4.78
C ASP A 283 14.75 -11.29 -3.73
N PRO A 284 13.72 -12.09 -4.10
CA PRO A 284 12.97 -12.90 -3.15
C PRO A 284 13.81 -14.03 -2.52
N ASN A 285 14.97 -14.36 -3.09
CA ASN A 285 15.88 -15.38 -2.56
C ASN A 285 16.90 -14.80 -1.57
N ARG A 286 16.88 -13.48 -1.34
CA ARG A 286 17.79 -12.85 -0.41
C ARG A 286 17.53 -13.36 1.00
N LYS A 287 18.60 -13.77 1.67
CA LYS A 287 18.54 -14.27 3.04
C LYS A 287 18.30 -13.12 4.03
N GLY A 288 17.17 -13.17 4.72
CA GLY A 288 16.86 -12.28 5.84
C GLY A 288 17.60 -12.67 7.12
N VAL A 289 17.55 -11.76 8.09
CA VAL A 289 18.01 -12.02 9.48
C VAL A 289 16.85 -11.94 10.47
N ALA A 290 15.68 -11.50 10.01
CA ALA A 290 14.43 -11.51 10.74
C ALA A 290 13.43 -12.41 10.00
N CYS A 291 12.42 -12.87 10.70
CA CYS A 291 11.28 -13.55 10.12
C CYS A 291 10.04 -13.31 10.96
N ASP A 292 8.86 -13.60 10.44
CA ASP A 292 7.65 -13.76 11.23
C ASP A 292 6.98 -15.09 10.93
N SER A 293 6.13 -15.54 11.86
CA SER A 293 5.38 -16.77 11.69
C SER A 293 4.15 -16.75 12.57
N ILE A 294 3.09 -17.42 12.10
CA ILE A 294 1.94 -17.78 12.95
C ILE A 294 2.25 -18.96 13.87
N THR A 295 3.27 -19.76 13.54
CA THR A 295 3.58 -21.02 14.22
C THR A 295 4.34 -20.77 15.52
N GLN A 296 3.98 -21.49 16.59
CA GLN A 296 4.70 -21.45 17.86
C GLN A 296 6.17 -21.82 17.68
N ILE A 297 7.06 -21.01 18.25
CA ILE A 297 8.50 -21.26 18.33
C ILE A 297 8.82 -22.16 19.53
N THR A 298 8.94 -23.46 19.28
CA THR A 298 9.47 -24.44 20.24
C THR A 298 11.00 -24.37 20.30
N SER A 299 11.64 -25.06 21.26
CA SER A 299 13.10 -25.12 21.34
C SER A 299 13.75 -25.60 20.04
N ASP A 300 13.24 -26.70 19.45
CA ASP A 300 13.76 -27.27 18.21
C ASP A 300 13.60 -26.30 17.01
N ARG A 301 12.49 -25.55 16.96
CA ARG A 301 12.26 -24.52 15.94
C ARG A 301 13.17 -23.31 16.16
N ALA A 302 13.35 -22.85 17.40
CA ALA A 302 14.27 -21.78 17.72
C ALA A 302 15.71 -22.14 17.32
N GLU A 303 16.15 -23.38 17.57
CA GLU A 303 17.44 -23.89 17.10
C GLU A 303 17.53 -23.94 15.58
N SER A 304 16.47 -24.35 14.89
CA SER A 304 16.41 -24.38 13.43
C SER A 304 16.53 -22.97 12.83
N LEU A 305 15.81 -21.99 13.39
CA LEU A 305 15.89 -20.59 12.99
C LEU A 305 17.29 -20.02 13.20
N LYS A 306 17.90 -20.25 14.38
CA LYS A 306 19.27 -19.82 14.66
C LYS A 306 20.30 -20.43 13.72
N ARG A 307 20.20 -21.74 13.46
CA ARG A 307 21.11 -22.45 12.55
C ARG A 307 20.97 -21.93 11.13
N ALA A 308 19.75 -21.58 10.73
CA ALA A 308 19.50 -20.89 9.48
C ALA A 308 19.98 -19.43 9.47
N GLY A 309 20.39 -18.85 10.60
CA GLY A 309 20.99 -17.52 10.69
C GLY A 309 20.00 -16.40 11.05
N TYR A 310 18.75 -16.73 11.38
CA TYR A 310 17.79 -15.79 11.91
C TYR A 310 18.18 -15.35 13.32
N LYS A 311 17.90 -14.08 13.62
CA LYS A 311 18.23 -13.41 14.88
C LYS A 311 17.00 -12.80 15.54
N ILE A 312 15.94 -12.54 14.79
CA ILE A 312 14.76 -11.81 15.22
C ILE A 312 13.53 -12.55 14.70
N VAL A 313 12.50 -12.73 15.53
CA VAL A 313 11.25 -13.39 15.15
C VAL A 313 10.04 -12.52 15.49
N GLY A 314 9.17 -12.26 14.53
CA GLY A 314 7.89 -11.59 14.68
C GLY A 314 6.83 -12.58 15.16
N ARG A 315 6.12 -12.22 16.23
CA ARG A 315 5.06 -13.08 16.79
C ARG A 315 3.81 -12.29 17.13
N TYR A 316 2.66 -12.91 16.90
CA TYR A 316 1.36 -12.28 17.08
C TYR A 316 0.98 -12.18 18.55
N LEU A 317 0.51 -11.01 19.00
CA LEU A 317 0.06 -10.79 20.37
C LEU A 317 -1.26 -11.51 20.67
N THR A 318 -2.16 -11.60 19.70
CA THR A 318 -3.52 -12.09 19.95
C THR A 318 -4.03 -12.97 18.81
N ASN A 319 -5.01 -13.81 19.14
CA ASN A 319 -5.84 -14.48 18.13
C ASN A 319 -7.02 -13.59 17.77
N ALA A 320 -7.56 -13.78 16.57
CA ALA A 320 -8.82 -13.14 16.21
C ALA A 320 -9.96 -13.68 17.10
N PRO A 321 -10.83 -12.82 17.67
CA PRO A 321 -11.98 -13.28 18.42
C PRO A 321 -12.83 -14.28 17.62
N GLY A 322 -13.14 -15.43 18.21
CA GLY A 322 -13.93 -16.49 17.57
C GLY A 322 -13.19 -17.33 16.52
N SER A 323 -11.90 -17.10 16.28
CA SER A 323 -11.10 -17.91 15.35
C SER A 323 -10.54 -19.17 16.01
N THR A 324 -10.49 -20.26 15.25
CA THR A 324 -9.77 -21.49 15.61
C THR A 324 -8.28 -21.43 15.27
N LEU A 325 -7.86 -20.45 14.45
CA LEU A 325 -6.46 -20.25 14.10
C LEU A 325 -5.69 -19.70 15.30
N ASN A 326 -4.82 -20.52 15.87
CA ASN A 326 -3.96 -20.14 16.98
C ASN A 326 -2.63 -19.61 16.46
N LYS A 327 -2.50 -18.28 16.36
CA LYS A 327 -1.28 -17.61 15.92
C LYS A 327 -0.55 -16.86 17.02
N LYS A 328 -1.22 -16.60 18.16
CA LYS A 328 -0.67 -15.79 19.25
C LYS A 328 0.57 -16.43 19.88
N ILE A 329 1.33 -15.62 20.62
CA ILE A 329 2.39 -16.07 21.50
C ILE A 329 1.81 -17.06 22.53
N GLN A 330 2.42 -18.24 22.64
CA GLN A 330 2.03 -19.30 23.57
C GLN A 330 2.73 -19.14 24.93
N PRO A 331 2.16 -19.72 26.02
CA PRO A 331 2.84 -19.75 27.32
C PRO A 331 4.24 -20.38 27.23
N GLY A 332 5.25 -19.73 27.80
CA GLY A 332 6.65 -20.19 27.75
C GLY A 332 7.38 -19.97 26.41
N GLU A 333 6.70 -19.47 25.38
CA GLU A 333 7.28 -19.27 24.05
C GLU A 333 8.32 -18.16 24.04
N LEU A 334 8.04 -17.02 24.69
CA LEU A 334 8.99 -15.90 24.74
C LEU A 334 10.26 -16.28 25.50
N GLU A 335 10.14 -17.01 26.61
CA GLU A 335 11.29 -17.53 27.35
C GLU A 335 12.11 -18.48 26.47
N THR A 336 11.46 -19.33 25.68
CA THR A 336 12.14 -20.21 24.72
C THR A 336 12.90 -19.39 23.68
N ILE A 337 12.25 -18.45 22.99
CA ILE A 337 12.87 -17.58 21.97
C ILE A 337 14.09 -16.85 22.54
N LEU A 338 13.91 -16.17 23.68
CA LEU A 338 14.93 -15.34 24.31
C LEU A 338 16.09 -16.16 24.87
N LYS A 339 15.82 -17.31 25.52
CA LYS A 339 16.88 -18.22 26.02
C LYS A 339 17.68 -18.84 24.89
N SER A 340 17.05 -19.07 23.74
CA SER A 340 17.78 -19.47 22.54
C SER A 340 18.67 -18.33 22.03
N GLY A 341 18.50 -17.08 22.44
CA GLY A 341 19.29 -15.94 21.97
C GLY A 341 18.75 -15.31 20.69
N LEU A 342 17.46 -15.53 20.40
CA LEU A 342 16.71 -14.80 19.39
C LEU A 342 16.04 -13.59 20.05
N ASN A 343 15.85 -12.52 19.29
CA ASN A 343 15.01 -11.39 19.68
C ASN A 343 13.60 -11.57 19.14
N VAL A 344 12.65 -10.82 19.69
CA VAL A 344 11.23 -10.89 19.30
C VAL A 344 10.62 -9.51 19.09
N PHE A 345 9.80 -9.34 18.05
CA PHE A 345 8.95 -8.15 17.90
C PHE A 345 7.46 -8.53 17.86
N PRO A 346 6.61 -7.77 18.55
CA PRO A 346 5.18 -8.07 18.61
C PRO A 346 4.39 -7.53 17.42
N ILE A 347 3.52 -8.38 16.88
CA ILE A 347 2.58 -8.06 15.78
C ILE A 347 1.15 -8.08 16.33
N TYR A 348 0.34 -7.09 15.97
CA TYR A 348 -1.09 -7.06 16.24
C TYR A 348 -1.90 -7.16 14.95
N GLN A 349 -2.66 -8.25 14.82
CA GLN A 349 -3.59 -8.48 13.71
C GLN A 349 -4.68 -9.45 14.17
N THR A 350 -5.90 -8.99 14.38
CA THR A 350 -7.07 -9.87 14.59
C THR A 350 -7.78 -10.09 13.25
N TYR A 351 -8.08 -9.00 12.56
CA TYR A 351 -8.51 -8.98 11.17
C TYR A 351 -7.84 -7.79 10.49
N GLY A 352 -7.49 -7.94 9.21
CA GLY A 352 -6.82 -6.87 8.47
C GLY A 352 -7.05 -6.88 6.97
N GLY A 353 -7.95 -7.75 6.49
CA GLY A 353 -8.08 -8.08 5.07
C GLY A 353 -9.08 -7.24 4.27
N ALA A 354 -9.77 -6.28 4.89
CA ALA A 354 -10.78 -5.46 4.19
C ALA A 354 -11.01 -4.10 4.84
N THR A 355 -11.35 -3.12 4.00
CA THR A 355 -11.54 -1.70 4.35
C THR A 355 -12.58 -1.46 5.46
N ASN A 356 -13.64 -2.28 5.54
CA ASN A 356 -14.72 -2.11 6.51
C ASN A 356 -14.30 -2.29 7.97
N TYR A 357 -13.19 -2.99 8.22
CA TYR A 357 -12.62 -3.13 9.55
C TYR A 357 -12.00 -1.82 10.05
N PHE A 358 -11.41 -1.05 9.15
CA PHE A 358 -10.58 0.09 9.51
C PHE A 358 -11.43 1.35 9.68
N ASN A 359 -11.47 1.85 10.91
CA ASN A 359 -12.02 3.15 11.28
C ASN A 359 -11.43 3.58 12.64
N LYS A 360 -11.68 4.83 13.04
CA LYS A 360 -11.11 5.41 14.27
C LYS A 360 -11.46 4.63 15.54
N GLU A 361 -12.71 4.23 15.71
CA GLU A 361 -13.16 3.51 16.91
C GLU A 361 -12.59 2.09 16.96
N GLN A 362 -12.44 1.42 15.81
CA GLN A 362 -11.72 0.14 15.76
C GLN A 362 -10.25 0.32 16.12
N GLY A 363 -9.60 1.37 15.64
CA GLY A 363 -8.20 1.68 15.98
C GLY A 363 -7.98 1.85 17.48
N LYS A 364 -8.93 2.49 18.19
CA LYS A 364 -8.89 2.60 19.66
C LYS A 364 -8.96 1.24 20.35
N LYS A 365 -9.90 0.38 19.91
CA LYS A 365 -10.05 -0.98 20.45
C LYS A 365 -8.80 -1.82 20.23
N ASP A 366 -8.25 -1.75 19.02
CA ASP A 366 -7.05 -2.49 18.61
C ASP A 366 -5.85 -2.07 19.44
N ALA A 367 -5.65 -0.76 19.64
CA ALA A 367 -4.60 -0.23 20.49
C ALA A 367 -4.70 -0.71 21.93
N PHE A 368 -5.90 -0.65 22.53
CA PHE A 368 -6.10 -1.11 23.91
C PHE A 368 -5.83 -2.61 24.05
N ALA A 369 -6.35 -3.42 23.12
CA ALA A 369 -6.12 -4.87 23.10
C ALA A 369 -4.64 -5.23 22.91
N ALA A 370 -3.95 -4.55 21.98
CA ALA A 370 -2.53 -4.73 21.73
C ALA A 370 -1.69 -4.35 22.97
N TYR A 371 -2.00 -3.20 23.59
CA TYR A 371 -1.32 -2.76 24.81
C TYR A 371 -1.50 -3.77 25.95
N LYS A 372 -2.75 -4.21 26.21
CA LYS A 372 -3.04 -5.17 27.28
C LYS A 372 -2.25 -6.45 27.06
N ALA A 373 -2.31 -7.01 25.86
CA ALA A 373 -1.59 -8.24 25.51
C ALA A 373 -0.07 -8.07 25.64
N ALA A 374 0.50 -7.01 25.08
CA ALA A 374 1.94 -6.75 25.16
C ALA A 374 2.43 -6.61 26.61
N LYS A 375 1.63 -5.96 27.47
CA LYS A 375 1.94 -5.80 28.89
C LYS A 375 1.84 -7.12 29.65
N GLU A 376 0.84 -7.95 29.34
CA GLU A 376 0.68 -9.30 29.92
C GLU A 376 1.86 -10.21 29.57
N TYR A 377 2.36 -10.15 28.33
CA TYR A 377 3.57 -10.85 27.90
C TYR A 377 4.87 -10.23 28.44
N GLY A 378 4.80 -9.10 29.14
CA GLY A 378 5.96 -8.47 29.76
C GLY A 378 6.85 -7.67 28.80
N PHE A 379 6.37 -7.31 27.61
CA PHE A 379 7.15 -6.45 26.71
C PHE A 379 7.50 -5.14 27.39
N LYS A 380 8.77 -4.73 27.28
CA LYS A 380 9.31 -3.54 27.95
C LYS A 380 8.81 -2.25 27.29
N ASN A 381 8.88 -1.15 28.04
CA ASN A 381 8.62 0.18 27.50
C ASN A 381 9.48 0.44 26.25
N ASN A 382 8.95 1.22 25.32
CA ASN A 382 9.51 1.54 24.00
C ASN A 382 9.56 0.38 22.99
N THR A 383 9.04 -0.82 23.31
CA THR A 383 8.84 -1.87 22.29
C THR A 383 7.92 -1.35 21.18
N VAL A 384 8.25 -1.64 19.92
CA VAL A 384 7.40 -1.32 18.77
C VAL A 384 6.37 -2.42 18.57
N ILE A 385 5.07 -2.07 18.51
CA ILE A 385 4.00 -3.00 18.17
C ILE A 385 3.54 -2.71 16.74
N TYR A 386 3.63 -3.69 15.85
CA TYR A 386 3.24 -3.55 14.45
C TYR A 386 1.76 -3.86 14.24
N PHE A 387 0.96 -2.84 13.94
CA PHE A 387 -0.47 -2.98 13.61
C PHE A 387 -0.65 -3.24 12.12
N ALA A 388 -1.33 -4.32 11.75
CA ALA A 388 -1.41 -4.78 10.37
C ALA A 388 -2.58 -4.19 9.57
N VAL A 389 -2.26 -3.68 8.39
CA VAL A 389 -3.16 -3.35 7.28
C VAL A 389 -2.83 -4.32 6.14
N ASP A 390 -3.44 -5.50 6.20
CA ASP A 390 -3.06 -6.66 5.40
C ASP A 390 -3.99 -6.87 4.20
N TYR A 391 -4.07 -5.83 3.36
CA TYR A 391 -4.79 -5.85 2.09
C TYR A 391 -4.28 -4.75 1.15
N ASP A 392 -4.73 -4.75 -0.10
CA ASP A 392 -4.40 -3.69 -1.06
C ASP A 392 -5.15 -2.39 -0.75
N ALA A 393 -4.72 -1.66 0.28
CA ALA A 393 -5.28 -0.37 0.65
C ALA A 393 -4.69 0.74 -0.24
N TYR A 394 -5.55 1.47 -0.95
CA TYR A 394 -5.16 2.59 -1.81
C TYR A 394 -6.26 3.65 -1.92
N GLY A 395 -5.89 4.84 -2.40
CA GLY A 395 -6.84 5.92 -2.70
C GLY A 395 -7.71 6.29 -1.50
N ASN A 396 -9.03 6.18 -1.66
CA ASN A 396 -9.99 6.59 -0.64
C ASN A 396 -9.90 5.76 0.65
N ASP A 397 -9.53 4.48 0.57
CA ASP A 397 -9.37 3.62 1.74
C ASP A 397 -8.34 4.20 2.71
N LEU A 398 -7.26 4.77 2.19
CA LEU A 398 -6.22 5.36 3.00
C LEU A 398 -6.73 6.56 3.81
N ASN A 399 -7.42 7.49 3.15
CA ASN A 399 -7.88 8.73 3.76
C ASN A 399 -9.09 8.52 4.67
N ASN A 400 -10.00 7.64 4.30
CA ASN A 400 -11.28 7.48 4.98
C ASN A 400 -11.26 6.38 6.05
N ASN A 401 -10.31 5.45 5.99
CA ASN A 401 -10.31 4.26 6.83
C ASN A 401 -8.99 4.07 7.57
N ILE A 402 -7.87 3.96 6.84
CA ILE A 402 -6.57 3.62 7.45
C ILE A 402 -6.02 4.76 8.30
N ILE A 403 -6.01 6.00 7.79
CA ILE A 403 -5.55 7.17 8.56
C ILE A 403 -6.41 7.34 9.82
N PRO A 404 -7.76 7.36 9.76
CA PRO A 404 -8.59 7.42 10.96
C PRO A 404 -8.33 6.28 11.95
N HIS A 405 -8.12 5.04 11.47
CA HIS A 405 -7.75 3.91 12.33
C HIS A 405 -6.45 4.16 13.09
N PHE A 406 -5.39 4.62 12.40
CA PHE A 406 -4.12 4.95 13.04
C PHE A 406 -4.17 6.20 13.92
N GLU A 407 -5.06 7.16 13.65
CA GLU A 407 -5.36 8.26 14.57
C GLU A 407 -5.98 7.74 15.86
N GLY A 408 -6.91 6.77 15.76
CA GLY A 408 -7.48 6.08 16.93
C GLY A 408 -6.43 5.30 17.74
N ILE A 409 -5.51 4.62 17.04
CA ILE A 409 -4.38 3.94 17.69
C ILE A 409 -3.50 4.96 18.42
N ASN A 410 -3.13 6.05 17.75
CA ASN A 410 -2.24 7.08 18.31
C ASN A 410 -2.86 7.75 19.54
N GLU A 411 -4.15 8.09 19.47
CA GLU A 411 -4.93 8.66 20.58
C GLU A 411 -4.84 7.78 21.84
N ILE A 412 -5.05 6.47 21.69
CA ILE A 412 -4.97 5.52 22.82
C ILE A 412 -3.53 5.29 23.28
N MET A 413 -2.63 4.92 22.36
CA MET A 413 -1.26 4.51 22.70
C MET A 413 -0.43 5.65 23.30
N ASN A 414 -0.47 6.83 22.66
CA ASN A 414 0.36 7.96 23.07
C ASN A 414 -0.37 8.91 24.02
N GLY A 415 -1.69 9.05 23.88
CA GLY A 415 -2.50 9.89 24.76
C GLY A 415 -2.86 9.20 26.07
N PHE A 416 -3.72 8.19 26.00
CA PHE A 416 -4.30 7.55 27.20
C PHE A 416 -3.36 6.58 27.92
N LEU A 417 -2.49 5.87 27.19
CA LEU A 417 -1.62 4.82 27.72
C LEU A 417 -0.16 5.28 27.91
N GLY A 418 0.07 6.59 27.87
CA GLY A 418 1.32 7.22 28.27
C GLY A 418 2.53 6.91 27.38
N SER A 419 2.32 6.55 26.11
CA SER A 419 3.39 6.23 25.16
C SER A 419 4.30 5.06 25.60
N THR A 420 3.75 4.10 26.34
CA THR A 420 4.51 2.95 26.86
C THR A 420 5.14 2.13 25.73
N TYR A 421 4.41 1.92 24.64
CA TYR A 421 4.87 1.20 23.44
C TYR A 421 4.84 2.14 22.25
N LYS A 422 5.74 1.91 21.29
CA LYS A 422 5.78 2.64 20.02
C LYS A 422 4.85 1.99 19.01
N ILE A 423 4.28 2.81 18.13
CA ILE A 423 3.37 2.35 17.08
C ILE A 423 4.19 1.99 15.84
N GLY A 424 4.14 0.74 15.41
CA GLY A 424 4.59 0.28 14.10
C GLY A 424 3.41 -0.02 13.19
N ILE A 425 3.63 -0.01 11.88
CA ILE A 425 2.63 -0.39 10.88
C ILE A 425 3.16 -1.55 10.03
N TYR A 426 2.34 -2.61 9.85
CA TYR A 426 2.54 -3.57 8.76
C TYR A 426 1.63 -3.23 7.59
N ALA A 427 2.16 -2.87 6.42
CA ALA A 427 1.36 -2.48 5.25
C ALA A 427 2.21 -2.38 3.97
N PRO A 428 1.59 -2.14 2.80
CA PRO A 428 2.30 -1.77 1.58
C PRO A 428 3.13 -0.49 1.72
N ARG A 429 4.16 -0.32 0.87
CA ARG A 429 5.12 0.79 0.92
C ARG A 429 4.45 2.17 1.00
N ASN A 430 3.45 2.44 0.16
CA ASN A 430 2.76 3.72 0.15
C ASN A 430 1.96 3.99 1.43
N VAL A 431 1.25 2.98 1.93
CA VAL A 431 0.45 3.06 3.16
C VAL A 431 1.37 3.36 4.35
N CYS A 432 2.44 2.58 4.48
CA CYS A 432 3.51 2.81 5.47
C CYS A 432 4.04 4.25 5.40
N THR A 433 4.37 4.71 4.19
CA THR A 433 4.92 6.06 3.95
C THR A 433 3.96 7.15 4.38
N ILE A 434 2.68 7.07 4.00
CA ILE A 434 1.70 8.12 4.27
C ILE A 434 1.33 8.18 5.75
N VAL A 435 1.08 7.04 6.38
CA VAL A 435 0.79 6.97 7.82
C VAL A 435 1.98 7.49 8.63
N SER A 436 3.20 7.12 8.26
CA SER A 436 4.42 7.58 8.94
C SER A 436 4.66 9.09 8.73
N LYS A 437 4.44 9.63 7.53
CA LYS A 437 4.56 11.08 7.26
C LYS A 437 3.56 11.92 8.06
N LYS A 438 2.42 11.35 8.46
CA LYS A 438 1.46 11.98 9.38
C LYS A 438 1.87 11.90 10.85
N GLY A 439 3.00 11.27 11.17
CA GLY A 439 3.47 11.08 12.55
C GLY A 439 2.70 10.01 13.32
N LEU A 440 1.94 9.16 12.63
CA LEU A 440 1.08 8.16 13.26
C LEU A 440 1.76 6.81 13.49
N ALA A 441 2.85 6.52 12.77
CA ALA A 441 3.67 5.32 12.94
C ALA A 441 5.16 5.68 13.03
N PHE A 442 5.85 5.08 14.00
CA PHE A 442 7.29 5.22 14.24
C PHE A 442 8.11 4.38 13.25
N ALA A 443 7.72 3.12 13.01
CA ALA A 443 8.44 2.19 12.14
C ALA A 443 7.50 1.44 11.19
N SER A 444 8.02 1.06 10.02
CA SER A 444 7.27 0.32 9.00
C SER A 444 7.78 -1.11 8.88
N PHE A 445 6.88 -2.08 8.95
CA PHE A 445 7.08 -3.46 8.52
C PHE A 445 6.41 -3.61 7.15
N VAL A 446 7.20 -3.66 6.10
CA VAL A 446 6.69 -3.56 4.74
C VAL A 446 6.23 -4.92 4.25
N SER A 447 5.01 -5.00 3.71
CA SER A 447 4.47 -6.20 3.06
C SER A 447 5.04 -6.35 1.63
N GLY A 448 6.36 -6.52 1.52
CA GLY A 448 7.11 -6.51 0.25
C GLY A 448 6.72 -7.64 -0.71
N MET A 449 6.32 -8.80 -0.19
CA MET A 449 5.90 -9.98 -0.96
C MET A 449 4.60 -9.79 -1.74
N SER A 450 3.77 -8.85 -1.32
CA SER A 450 2.51 -8.52 -1.98
C SER A 450 2.76 -7.62 -3.20
N THR A 451 3.49 -8.13 -4.19
CA THR A 451 3.91 -7.40 -5.41
C THR A 451 2.74 -6.91 -6.26
N GLY A 452 1.56 -7.51 -6.11
CA GLY A 452 0.34 -7.08 -6.78
C GLY A 452 -0.38 -5.92 -6.11
N PHE A 453 -0.06 -5.58 -4.86
CA PHE A 453 -0.71 -4.49 -4.15
C PHE A 453 -0.33 -3.14 -4.76
N SER A 454 -1.33 -2.32 -5.05
CA SER A 454 -1.22 -0.97 -5.59
C SER A 454 -0.25 -0.10 -4.79
N GLY A 455 -0.26 -0.23 -3.46
CA GLY A 455 0.67 0.49 -2.57
C GLY A 455 2.14 0.07 -2.66
N ASN A 456 2.46 -0.99 -3.40
CA ASN A 456 3.82 -1.46 -3.67
C ASN A 456 4.30 -1.14 -5.10
N LEU A 457 3.41 -0.63 -5.97
CA LEU A 457 3.70 -0.36 -7.38
C LEU A 457 3.95 1.14 -7.61
N GLY A 458 5.20 1.50 -7.83
CA GLY A 458 5.60 2.90 -8.02
C GLY A 458 5.87 3.64 -6.70
N TYR A 459 6.22 2.93 -5.64
CA TYR A 459 6.53 3.53 -4.34
C TYR A 459 7.87 3.04 -3.79
N PRO A 460 8.76 3.96 -3.36
CA PRO A 460 10.02 3.58 -2.75
C PRO A 460 9.80 2.92 -1.38
N LEU A 461 10.82 2.19 -0.92
CA LEU A 461 10.85 1.66 0.43
C LEU A 461 10.79 2.84 1.45
N PRO A 462 9.91 2.81 2.47
CA PRO A 462 9.76 3.93 3.42
C PRO A 462 11.05 4.18 4.20
N TYR A 463 11.39 5.45 4.49
CA TYR A 463 12.61 5.79 5.23
C TYR A 463 12.69 5.18 6.64
N ASN A 464 11.54 4.93 7.28
CA ASN A 464 11.45 4.31 8.59
C ASN A 464 11.16 2.80 8.52
N TRP A 465 11.48 2.14 7.40
CA TRP A 465 11.34 0.70 7.32
C TRP A 465 12.26 0.02 8.37
N ALA A 466 11.70 -0.91 9.13
CA ALA A 466 12.37 -1.76 10.09
C ALA A 466 12.52 -3.17 9.55
N PHE A 467 11.44 -3.68 8.95
CA PHE A 467 11.36 -4.99 8.34
C PHE A 467 10.76 -4.88 6.93
N ASP A 468 11.20 -5.71 6.00
CA ASP A 468 10.63 -5.86 4.65
C ASP A 468 10.44 -7.35 4.37
N GLN A 469 9.17 -7.79 4.33
CA GLN A 469 8.75 -9.18 4.13
C GLN A 469 8.85 -9.54 2.66
N ILE A 470 9.74 -10.45 2.25
CA ILE A 470 10.06 -10.63 0.82
C ILE A 470 9.74 -12.02 0.25
N SER A 471 9.59 -13.04 1.09
CA SER A 471 9.29 -14.41 0.65
C SER A 471 8.79 -15.29 1.79
N THR A 472 8.01 -16.33 1.47
CA THR A 472 7.66 -17.40 2.41
C THR A 472 8.56 -18.60 2.15
N ILE A 473 9.19 -19.14 3.19
CA ILE A 473 10.09 -20.29 3.09
C ILE A 473 9.86 -21.28 4.25
N THR A 474 10.33 -22.52 4.07
CA THR A 474 10.40 -23.51 5.16
C THR A 474 11.84 -23.68 5.64
N VAL A 475 12.02 -23.71 6.97
CA VAL A 475 13.32 -23.87 7.63
C VAL A 475 13.27 -25.07 8.58
N GLY A 476 14.40 -25.76 8.73
CA GLY A 476 14.53 -26.89 9.65
C GLY A 476 14.01 -28.20 9.09
N ASN A 477 13.93 -29.22 9.96
CA ASN A 477 13.42 -30.54 9.65
C ASN A 477 12.80 -31.17 10.92
N GLY A 478 12.04 -32.26 10.76
CA GLY A 478 11.42 -32.96 11.89
C GLY A 478 10.59 -32.02 12.78
N SER A 479 10.80 -32.09 14.10
CA SER A 479 10.16 -31.22 15.09
C SER A 479 10.57 -29.75 15.01
N GLY A 480 11.74 -29.46 14.40
CA GLY A 480 12.26 -28.13 14.16
C GLY A 480 11.76 -27.47 12.87
N MET A 481 11.00 -28.20 12.04
CA MET A 481 10.45 -27.67 10.80
C MET A 481 9.43 -26.56 11.08
N ILE A 482 9.59 -25.43 10.39
CA ILE A 482 8.72 -24.26 10.49
C ILE A 482 8.65 -23.51 9.17
N GLU A 483 7.43 -23.17 8.75
CA GLU A 483 7.19 -22.18 7.70
C GLU A 483 7.23 -20.77 8.31
N ILE A 484 7.98 -19.90 7.64
CA ILE A 484 8.19 -18.52 8.05
C ILE A 484 8.03 -17.60 6.84
N ASP A 485 7.67 -16.36 7.11
CA ASP A 485 7.93 -15.27 6.19
C ASP A 485 9.31 -14.70 6.49
N ASN A 486 10.13 -14.58 5.45
CA ASN A 486 11.52 -14.14 5.51
C ASN A 486 11.59 -12.62 5.38
N ASP A 487 12.12 -11.98 6.43
CA ASP A 487 12.19 -10.53 6.54
C ASP A 487 13.63 -10.02 6.45
N ILE A 488 13.82 -9.01 5.62
CA ILE A 488 15.01 -8.18 5.68
C ILE A 488 14.84 -7.21 6.85
N CYS A 489 15.88 -7.06 7.67
CA CYS A 489 15.89 -6.10 8.78
C CYS A 489 16.80 -4.91 8.46
N SER A 490 16.30 -3.69 8.62
CA SER A 490 17.07 -2.46 8.46
C SER A 490 17.99 -2.17 9.66
N GLY A 491 17.69 -2.75 10.82
CA GLY A 491 18.32 -2.45 12.11
C GLY A 491 17.68 -1.28 12.85
N LEU A 492 16.63 -0.65 12.30
CA LEU A 492 15.84 0.37 13.01
C LEU A 492 15.13 -0.22 14.24
N ASP A 493 14.55 -1.41 14.09
CA ASP A 493 14.08 -2.24 15.17
C ASP A 493 14.82 -3.58 15.12
N ASN A 494 15.42 -3.97 16.24
CA ASN A 494 16.12 -5.25 16.37
C ASN A 494 15.32 -6.26 17.21
N GLY A 495 14.05 -5.95 17.52
CA GLY A 495 13.24 -6.67 18.47
C GLY A 495 13.75 -6.50 19.91
N VAL A 496 13.00 -7.04 20.86
CA VAL A 496 13.42 -7.12 22.26
C VAL A 496 14.19 -8.41 22.51
N ASN A 497 15.24 -8.31 23.31
CA ASN A 497 16.03 -9.45 23.79
C ASN A 497 15.69 -9.83 25.24
N THR A 498 14.79 -9.09 25.87
CA THR A 498 14.38 -9.26 27.27
C THR A 498 12.95 -8.79 27.46
N ILE A 499 12.21 -9.51 28.29
CA ILE A 499 10.89 -9.12 28.79
C ILE A 499 10.97 -8.93 30.30
N ASN A 500 10.07 -8.12 30.84
CA ASN A 500 9.82 -8.12 32.27
C ASN A 500 9.00 -9.35 32.58
N ILE A 501 9.60 -10.35 33.22
CA ILE A 501 8.86 -11.49 33.73
C ILE A 501 7.84 -10.92 34.72
N VAL A 502 6.57 -10.90 34.34
CA VAL A 502 5.50 -10.60 35.28
C VAL A 502 5.43 -11.83 36.19
N PRO A 503 5.82 -11.75 37.48
CA PRO A 503 5.78 -12.92 38.33
C PRO A 503 4.35 -13.45 38.35
N SER A 504 4.20 -14.74 38.08
CA SER A 504 2.88 -15.40 38.03
C SER A 504 2.10 -15.29 39.35
N GLU A 505 2.76 -14.88 40.44
CA GLU A 505 2.17 -14.68 41.77
C GLU A 505 0.92 -13.80 41.71
N ASN A 506 0.97 -12.69 40.98
CA ASN A 506 -0.19 -11.83 40.80
C ASN A 506 -1.02 -12.17 39.56
N LYS A 507 -0.55 -13.07 38.68
CA LYS A 507 -1.33 -13.47 37.51
C LYS A 507 -2.67 -14.05 37.93
N LYS A 508 -2.69 -14.91 38.96
CA LYS A 508 -3.96 -15.41 39.53
C LYS A 508 -4.86 -14.27 40.02
N PHE A 509 -4.28 -13.24 40.64
CA PHE A 509 -5.03 -12.08 41.11
C PHE A 509 -5.59 -11.27 39.93
N PHE A 510 -4.79 -10.98 38.90
CA PHE A 510 -5.25 -10.27 37.72
C PHE A 510 -6.28 -11.07 36.90
N ASP A 511 -6.08 -12.38 36.76
CA ASP A 511 -7.06 -13.29 36.15
C ASP A 511 -8.38 -13.24 36.93
N GLN A 512 -8.33 -13.20 38.27
CA GLN A 512 -9.53 -13.02 39.10
C GLN A 512 -10.17 -11.64 38.91
N ILE A 513 -9.39 -10.56 38.81
CA ILE A 513 -9.91 -9.21 38.53
C ILE A 513 -10.60 -9.17 37.16
N ASP A 514 -10.04 -9.80 36.14
CA ASP A 514 -10.63 -9.89 34.80
C ASP A 514 -11.96 -10.66 34.84
N VAL A 515 -12.01 -11.81 35.53
CA VAL A 515 -13.27 -12.57 35.71
C VAL A 515 -14.32 -11.75 36.46
N LEU A 516 -13.92 -11.01 37.50
CA LEU A 516 -14.81 -10.09 38.21
C LEU A 516 -15.34 -9.01 37.27
N TYR A 517 -14.46 -8.36 36.51
CA TYR A 517 -14.86 -7.28 35.61
C TYR A 517 -15.78 -7.77 34.48
N GLU A 518 -15.49 -8.92 33.85
CA GLU A 518 -16.40 -9.50 32.84
C GLU A 518 -17.77 -9.86 33.42
N THR A 519 -17.80 -10.34 34.67
CA THR A 519 -19.06 -10.63 35.37
C THR A 519 -19.80 -9.33 35.68
N ALA A 520 -19.08 -8.27 36.05
CA ALA A 520 -19.64 -6.95 36.31
C ALA A 520 -20.20 -6.31 35.05
N GLU A 521 -19.53 -6.45 33.90
CA GLU A 521 -20.05 -5.96 32.62
C GLU A 521 -21.33 -6.68 32.22
N LYS A 522 -21.40 -8.01 32.35
CA LYS A 522 -22.62 -8.79 32.07
C LYS A 522 -23.77 -8.35 32.99
N TYR A 523 -23.49 -8.17 34.28
CA TYR A 523 -24.48 -7.69 35.24
C TYR A 523 -24.95 -6.27 34.91
N ALA A 524 -24.03 -5.34 34.63
CA ALA A 524 -24.35 -3.96 34.23
C ALA A 524 -25.12 -3.89 32.91
N GLN A 525 -24.91 -4.83 31.99
CA GLN A 525 -25.67 -4.93 30.74
C GLN A 525 -27.13 -5.29 30.98
N MET A 526 -27.44 -6.08 32.01
CA MET A 526 -28.79 -6.52 32.37
C MET A 526 -29.62 -5.45 33.11
N GLN A 527 -28.98 -4.36 33.56
CA GLN A 527 -29.69 -3.26 34.21
C GLN A 527 -30.45 -2.43 33.16
N SER A 528 -31.78 -2.57 33.15
CA SER A 528 -32.70 -1.89 32.20
C SER A 528 -32.64 -0.37 32.30
N ASP A 529 -32.26 0.15 33.46
CA ASP A 529 -32.38 1.57 33.78
C ASP A 529 -31.15 2.38 33.29
N LEU A 530 -30.16 1.70 32.72
CA LEU A 530 -28.92 2.29 32.20
C LEU A 530 -28.89 2.29 30.67
N ASN A 531 -29.35 3.40 30.06
CA ASN A 531 -29.40 3.55 28.60
C ASN A 531 -28.08 4.02 27.95
N ASN A 532 -27.02 4.29 28.72
CA ASN A 532 -25.75 4.81 28.19
C ASN A 532 -24.60 3.86 28.52
N GLY A 533 -23.83 3.45 27.50
CA GLY A 533 -22.65 2.59 27.64
C GLY A 533 -21.62 3.13 28.64
N VAL A 534 -21.43 4.45 28.71
CA VAL A 534 -20.52 5.08 29.69
C VAL A 534 -20.95 4.77 31.12
N LYS A 535 -22.26 4.86 31.41
CA LYS A 535 -22.79 4.54 32.75
C LYS A 535 -22.65 3.06 33.08
N LYS A 536 -22.76 2.17 32.09
CA LYS A 536 -22.56 0.72 32.28
C LYS A 536 -21.11 0.39 32.63
N THR A 537 -20.14 1.00 31.95
CA THR A 537 -18.71 0.85 32.30
C THR A 537 -18.40 1.42 33.68
N GLN A 538 -18.98 2.58 34.03
CA GLN A 538 -18.83 3.14 35.38
C GLN A 538 -19.36 2.21 36.46
N LEU A 539 -20.57 1.65 36.24
CA LEU A 539 -21.13 0.66 37.15
C LEU A 539 -20.25 -0.59 37.24
N ALA A 540 -19.75 -1.12 36.12
CA ALA A 540 -18.89 -2.30 36.14
C ALA A 540 -17.61 -2.06 36.98
N ASN A 541 -16.96 -0.91 36.80
CA ASN A 541 -15.81 -0.51 37.62
C ASN A 541 -16.18 -0.42 39.11
N GLU A 542 -17.31 0.21 39.43
CA GLU A 542 -17.79 0.39 40.79
C GLU A 542 -18.12 -0.97 41.45
N LEU A 543 -18.77 -1.88 40.72
CA LEU A 543 -19.07 -3.25 41.17
C LEU A 543 -17.80 -4.05 41.49
N VAL A 544 -16.77 -3.97 40.64
CA VAL A 544 -15.47 -4.62 40.94
C VAL A 544 -14.86 -4.03 42.21
N ALA A 545 -14.87 -2.72 42.38
CA ALA A 545 -14.38 -2.07 43.59
C ALA A 545 -15.19 -2.49 44.85
N GLN A 546 -16.52 -2.56 44.73
CA GLN A 546 -17.41 -3.06 45.79
C GLN A 546 -17.06 -4.49 46.20
N TYR A 547 -16.76 -5.37 45.23
CA TYR A 547 -16.42 -6.75 45.51
C TYR A 547 -15.06 -6.89 46.20
N LEU A 548 -14.05 -6.14 45.76
CA LEU A 548 -12.70 -6.23 46.34
C LEU A 548 -12.67 -5.69 47.77
N ARG A 549 -13.48 -4.67 48.06
CA ARG A 549 -13.49 -4.01 49.38
C ARG A 549 -14.38 -4.71 50.42
N LYS A 550 -15.15 -5.72 50.01
CA LYS A 550 -16.29 -6.28 50.78
C LYS A 550 -15.94 -6.89 52.14
N ASP A 551 -14.70 -7.32 52.32
CA ASP A 551 -14.28 -8.08 53.51
C ASP A 551 -13.55 -7.21 54.54
N ASP A 552 -12.74 -6.24 54.12
CA ASP A 552 -11.93 -5.42 55.04
C ASP A 552 -12.35 -3.95 55.09
N TYR A 553 -13.02 -3.45 54.05
CA TYR A 553 -13.33 -2.02 53.90
C TYR A 553 -14.85 -1.79 53.85
N LYS A 554 -15.52 -2.13 54.96
CA LYS A 554 -16.98 -2.04 55.14
C LYS A 554 -17.40 -0.74 55.84
N GLY A 555 -18.68 -0.39 55.70
CA GLY A 555 -19.31 0.74 56.38
C GLY A 555 -19.54 1.96 55.50
N TRP A 556 -20.36 2.90 56.01
CA TRP A 556 -20.85 4.07 55.30
C TRP A 556 -19.74 4.99 54.77
N LYS A 557 -18.58 5.02 55.42
CA LYS A 557 -17.42 5.83 55.02
C LYS A 557 -16.82 5.48 53.65
N TRP A 558 -17.08 4.28 53.14
CA TRP A 558 -16.57 3.81 51.83
C TRP A 558 -17.60 3.91 50.70
N VAL A 559 -18.85 4.24 51.02
CA VAL A 559 -19.92 4.38 50.02
C VAL A 559 -19.65 5.51 49.03
N PRO A 560 -19.15 6.71 49.44
CA PRO A 560 -18.89 7.79 48.50
C PRO A 560 -17.77 7.50 47.49
N THR A 561 -16.82 6.62 47.84
CA THR A 561 -15.63 6.35 47.02
C THR A 561 -15.73 5.09 46.17
N ALA A 562 -16.54 4.11 46.58
CA ALA A 562 -16.60 2.81 45.93
C ALA A 562 -18.02 2.20 45.91
N GLY A 563 -19.05 3.03 45.91
CA GLY A 563 -20.46 2.65 45.83
C GLY A 563 -20.97 1.86 47.05
N GLN A 564 -22.27 1.60 47.13
CA GLN A 564 -22.83 0.67 48.12
C GLN A 564 -22.67 -0.77 47.63
N ILE A 565 -22.30 -1.71 48.51
CA ILE A 565 -22.09 -3.12 48.11
C ILE A 565 -23.41 -3.70 47.57
N ASP A 566 -23.40 -4.09 46.29
CA ASP A 566 -24.49 -4.86 45.67
C ASP A 566 -24.38 -6.35 46.06
N PRO A 567 -25.33 -6.89 46.86
CA PRO A 567 -25.29 -8.28 47.29
C PRO A 567 -25.57 -9.29 46.17
N ILE A 568 -26.32 -8.90 45.12
CA ILE A 568 -26.67 -9.78 44.00
C ILE A 568 -25.45 -9.96 43.10
N TYR A 569 -24.78 -8.86 42.74
CA TYR A 569 -23.54 -8.94 41.99
C TYR A 569 -22.46 -9.71 42.78
N ARG A 570 -22.37 -9.50 44.11
CA ARG A 570 -21.45 -10.27 44.95
C ARG A 570 -21.71 -11.77 44.83
N GLU A 571 -22.96 -12.21 44.86
CA GLU A 571 -23.30 -13.62 44.66
C GLU A 571 -22.89 -14.14 43.28
N TRP A 572 -23.13 -13.35 42.24
CA TRP A 572 -22.72 -13.68 40.87
C TRP A 572 -21.20 -13.85 40.76
N ALA A 573 -20.46 -12.93 41.35
CA ALA A 573 -19.01 -12.92 41.36
C ALA A 573 -18.41 -14.11 42.14
N VAL A 574 -19.07 -14.60 43.21
CA VAL A 574 -18.60 -15.79 43.96
C VAL A 574 -18.87 -17.09 43.20
N LYS A 575 -19.90 -17.14 42.35
CA LYS A 575 -20.29 -18.34 41.57
C LYS A 575 -19.45 -18.56 40.30
N ARG A 576 -18.58 -17.60 39.95
CA ARG A 576 -17.67 -17.66 38.79
C ARG A 576 -16.24 -17.84 39.26
#